data_AF-A0A2N2IQI8-F1
#
_entry.id   AF-A0A2N2IQI8-F1
#
_cell.length_a   1.000
_cell.length_b   1.000
_cell.length_c   1.000
_cell.angle_alpha   90.00
_cell.angle_beta   90.00
_cell.angle_gamma   90.00
#
_symmetry.space_group_name_H-M   'P 1'
#
loop_
_entity.id
_entity.type
_entity.pdbx_description
1 polymer ?
#
loop_
_entity_poly.entity_id
_entity_poly.type
_entity_poly.pdbx_seq_one_letter_code
_entity_poly.pdbx_strand_id
1 'polypeptide(L)'
;MRNIRSLFTILLVLSALGSVACDNTKTEVSPHIALTVEEVAWFSPYHPTAATKIVHTIPADLLSELDTTMGNTTFLALYDAEKTLLGYARQIGDPLDCSSGKCKAIRFFLMFDTNLNYSAVFHPAGKSGDFYKGIEGDLENDTLFTADDLEFLHALLLDPPAKLLEAESTDVIVDALSTATFEPYWDVVVRQAAYTTYAVLHHMVNSRVLMQSQVVE
;
A
#
# COMPACT_ATOMS: atom_id res chain seq x y z
N MET A 1 -20.67 -89.86 -22.15
CA MET A 1 -19.73 -88.74 -21.90
C MET A 1 -20.57 -87.56 -21.45
N ARG A 2 -20.77 -87.28 -20.15
CA ARG A 2 -19.87 -86.70 -19.12
C ARG A 2 -19.56 -85.20 -19.35
N ASN A 3 -20.01 -84.39 -18.38
CA ASN A 3 -19.57 -83.04 -17.93
C ASN A 3 -19.99 -81.82 -18.78
N ILE A 4 -20.86 -80.91 -18.31
CA ILE A 4 -20.73 -79.89 -17.23
C ILE A 4 -19.65 -78.84 -17.55
N ARG A 5 -20.05 -77.57 -17.76
CA ARG A 5 -19.65 -76.41 -16.94
C ARG A 5 -20.35 -75.10 -17.36
N SER A 6 -21.03 -74.50 -16.39
CA SER A 6 -21.51 -73.12 -16.30
C SER A 6 -20.38 -72.08 -16.39
N LEU A 7 -20.71 -70.83 -16.75
CA LEU A 7 -20.24 -69.55 -16.17
C LEU A 7 -20.90 -68.40 -16.97
N PHE A 8 -21.99 -67.83 -16.47
CA PHE A 8 -22.09 -66.62 -15.64
C PHE A 8 -21.92 -65.29 -16.40
N THR A 9 -23.07 -64.63 -16.52
CA THR A 9 -23.35 -63.24 -16.88
C THR A 9 -22.68 -62.25 -15.93
N ILE A 10 -22.06 -61.19 -16.44
CA ILE A 10 -21.96 -59.90 -15.74
C ILE A 10 -22.36 -58.80 -16.73
N LEU A 11 -23.52 -58.21 -16.44
CA LEU A 11 -24.08 -57.01 -17.04
C LEU A 11 -23.45 -55.81 -16.29
N LEU A 12 -22.72 -54.93 -16.97
CA LEU A 12 -22.27 -53.67 -16.36
C LEU A 12 -23.08 -52.51 -16.96
N VAL A 13 -23.95 -51.95 -16.12
CA VAL A 13 -24.66 -50.69 -16.31
C VAL A 13 -23.66 -49.56 -16.03
N LEU A 14 -23.34 -48.73 -17.02
CA LEU A 14 -22.74 -47.42 -16.76
C LEU A 14 -23.86 -46.38 -16.68
N SER A 15 -24.12 -45.95 -15.45
CA SER A 15 -24.94 -44.80 -15.08
C SER A 15 -24.30 -43.49 -15.50
N ALA A 16 -25.16 -42.55 -15.85
CA ALA A 16 -24.87 -41.16 -16.14
C ALA A 16 -24.06 -40.47 -15.03
N LEU A 17 -23.09 -39.66 -15.44
CA LEU A 17 -22.65 -38.48 -14.71
C LEU A 17 -22.69 -37.32 -15.68
N GLY A 18 -23.58 -36.37 -15.38
CA GLY A 18 -23.69 -35.11 -16.08
C GLY A 18 -22.34 -34.41 -16.07
N SER A 19 -22.00 -33.89 -17.24
CA SER A 19 -21.03 -32.82 -17.41
C SER A 19 -21.49 -31.63 -16.56
N VAL A 20 -21.04 -31.59 -15.31
CA VAL A 20 -20.87 -30.34 -14.58
C VAL A 20 -19.78 -29.61 -15.36
N ALA A 21 -20.18 -28.74 -16.29
CA ALA A 21 -19.30 -27.72 -16.78
C ALA A 21 -18.83 -26.95 -15.54
N CYS A 22 -17.53 -27.02 -15.26
CA CYS A 22 -16.89 -26.21 -14.25
C CYS A 22 -17.27 -24.75 -14.55
N ASP A 23 -18.08 -24.20 -13.66
CA ASP A 23 -18.43 -22.80 -13.65
C ASP A 23 -17.12 -22.03 -13.38
N ASN A 24 -16.54 -21.46 -14.43
CA ASN A 24 -15.38 -20.58 -14.37
C ASN A 24 -15.79 -19.20 -13.82
N THR A 25 -16.53 -19.15 -12.72
CA THR A 25 -16.78 -17.92 -11.97
C THR A 25 -15.57 -17.61 -11.09
N LYS A 26 -14.44 -17.31 -11.73
CA LYS A 26 -13.35 -16.54 -11.12
C LYS A 26 -13.23 -15.23 -11.87
N THR A 27 -14.18 -14.34 -11.59
CA THR A 27 -13.96 -12.89 -11.61
C THR A 27 -15.15 -12.28 -10.89
N GLU A 28 -15.13 -12.31 -9.56
CA GLU A 28 -15.76 -11.20 -8.84
C GLU A 28 -14.86 -10.00 -9.12
N VAL A 29 -15.13 -9.32 -10.25
CA VAL A 29 -14.56 -8.00 -10.51
C VAL A 29 -15.09 -7.14 -9.38
N SER A 30 -14.22 -6.81 -8.42
CA SER A 30 -14.59 -6.03 -7.25
C SER A 30 -15.33 -4.76 -7.71
N PRO A 31 -16.44 -4.38 -7.05
CA PRO A 31 -17.34 -3.36 -7.60
C PRO A 31 -16.64 -2.00 -7.67
N HIS A 32 -16.95 -1.24 -8.72
CA HIS A 32 -16.60 0.17 -8.78
C HIS A 32 -17.44 0.94 -7.76
N ILE A 33 -16.77 1.62 -6.85
CA ILE A 33 -17.36 2.45 -5.80
C ILE A 33 -17.12 3.91 -6.19
N ALA A 34 -18.17 4.73 -6.16
CA ALA A 34 -18.02 6.18 -6.38
C ALA A 34 -17.09 6.79 -5.31
N LEU A 35 -16.21 7.70 -5.74
CA LEU A 35 -15.40 8.48 -4.80
C LEU A 35 -16.31 9.37 -3.95
N THR A 36 -15.97 9.53 -2.67
CA THR A 36 -16.63 10.54 -1.83
C THR A 36 -16.22 11.95 -2.26
N VAL A 37 -16.95 12.99 -1.82
CA VAL A 37 -16.58 14.39 -2.10
C VAL A 37 -15.15 14.70 -1.62
N GLU A 38 -14.76 14.15 -0.47
CA GLU A 38 -13.42 14.31 0.08
C GLU A 38 -12.37 13.62 -0.78
N GLU A 39 -12.62 12.39 -1.22
CA GLU A 39 -11.69 11.64 -2.06
C GLU A 39 -11.51 12.28 -3.44
N VAL A 40 -12.59 12.81 -4.02
CA VAL A 40 -12.50 13.61 -5.25
C VAL A 40 -11.56 14.80 -5.03
N ALA A 41 -11.69 15.52 -3.91
CA ALA A 41 -10.80 16.64 -3.60
C ALA A 41 -9.34 16.18 -3.43
N TRP A 42 -9.11 15.07 -2.73
CA TRP A 42 -7.78 14.50 -2.49
C TRP A 42 -7.07 14.09 -3.78
N PHE A 43 -7.76 13.37 -4.67
CA PHE A 43 -7.16 12.85 -5.89
C PHE A 43 -7.15 13.85 -7.05
N SER A 44 -7.99 14.89 -7.02
CA SER A 44 -8.09 15.87 -8.12
C SER A 44 -6.77 16.49 -8.60
N PRO A 45 -5.75 16.76 -7.75
CA PRO A 45 -4.49 17.33 -8.22
C PRO A 45 -3.65 16.35 -9.06
N TYR A 46 -3.92 15.04 -8.95
CA TYR A 46 -3.12 13.97 -9.58
C TYR A 46 -3.92 13.23 -10.66
N HIS A 47 -5.21 13.00 -10.42
CA HIS A 47 -6.16 12.39 -11.34
C HIS A 47 -7.47 13.21 -11.34
N PRO A 48 -7.52 14.35 -12.06
CA PRO A 48 -8.66 15.28 -12.02
C PRO A 48 -9.98 14.70 -12.52
N THR A 49 -9.92 13.61 -13.30
CA THR A 49 -11.08 12.91 -13.85
C THR A 49 -11.48 11.67 -13.05
N ALA A 50 -10.79 11.37 -11.94
CA ALA A 50 -11.12 10.21 -11.11
C ALA A 50 -12.55 10.32 -10.57
N ALA A 51 -13.35 9.27 -10.79
CA ALA A 51 -14.77 9.23 -10.43
C ALA A 51 -15.13 8.00 -9.59
N THR A 52 -14.47 6.87 -9.86
CA THR A 52 -14.70 5.63 -9.11
C THR A 52 -13.40 4.97 -8.68
N LYS A 53 -13.48 4.08 -7.70
CA LYS A 53 -12.37 3.25 -7.23
C LYS A 53 -12.78 1.78 -7.12
N ILE A 54 -11.81 0.90 -7.29
CA ILE A 54 -11.89 -0.48 -6.81
C ILE A 54 -10.94 -0.61 -5.62
N VAL A 55 -11.40 -1.20 -4.52
CA VAL A 55 -10.57 -1.47 -3.33
C VAL A 55 -10.05 -2.89 -3.44
N HIS A 56 -8.73 -3.03 -3.42
CA HIS A 56 -8.05 -4.32 -3.39
C HIS A 56 -7.54 -4.60 -1.98
N THR A 57 -7.92 -5.75 -1.43
CA THR A 57 -7.33 -6.26 -0.18
C THR A 57 -6.02 -6.96 -0.50
N ILE A 58 -4.97 -6.61 0.23
CA ILE A 58 -3.65 -7.21 0.10
C ILE A 58 -3.65 -8.54 0.89
N PRO A 59 -3.22 -9.67 0.28
CA PRO A 59 -3.07 -10.94 0.98
C PRO A 59 -2.15 -10.84 2.21
N ALA A 60 -2.54 -11.50 3.30
CA ALA A 60 -1.85 -11.40 4.58
C ALA A 60 -0.40 -11.89 4.55
N ASP A 61 -0.09 -12.86 3.67
CA ASP A 61 1.25 -13.40 3.45
C ASP A 61 2.20 -12.43 2.75
N LEU A 62 1.66 -11.38 2.12
CA LEU A 62 2.43 -10.33 1.47
C LEU A 62 2.59 -9.08 2.35
N LEU A 63 1.85 -8.99 3.45
CA LEU A 63 1.92 -7.85 4.37
C LEU A 63 3.13 -7.97 5.30
N SER A 64 3.84 -6.87 5.51
CA SER A 64 4.81 -6.77 6.59
C SER A 64 4.11 -6.66 7.96
N GLU A 65 4.85 -6.88 9.04
CA GLU A 65 4.38 -6.60 10.40
C GLU A 65 3.95 -5.14 10.55
N LEU A 66 4.72 -4.22 9.94
CA LEU A 66 4.38 -2.81 9.89
C LEU A 66 3.00 -2.64 9.23
N ASP A 67 2.80 -3.15 8.00
CA ASP A 67 1.53 -2.99 7.29
C ASP A 67 0.32 -3.49 8.11
N THR A 68 0.47 -4.64 8.77
CA THR A 68 -0.58 -5.24 9.58
C THR A 68 -0.91 -4.38 10.79
N THR A 69 0.12 -3.89 11.49
CA THR A 69 -0.03 -3.02 12.67
C THR A 69 -0.61 -1.66 12.30
N MET A 70 -0.25 -1.15 11.11
CA MET A 70 -0.70 0.15 10.60
C MET A 70 -2.10 0.13 9.95
N GLY A 71 -2.68 -1.04 9.71
CA GLY A 71 -3.89 -1.17 8.89
C GLY A 71 -3.67 -0.85 7.40
N ASN A 72 -2.45 -0.97 6.89
CA ASN A 72 -2.06 -0.68 5.49
C ASN A 72 -2.36 -1.86 4.56
N THR A 73 -3.55 -2.42 4.71
CA THR A 73 -3.97 -3.72 4.17
C THR A 73 -4.70 -3.62 2.84
N THR A 74 -4.87 -2.41 2.30
CA THR A 74 -5.58 -2.18 1.05
C THR A 74 -4.83 -1.22 0.12
N PHE A 75 -5.13 -1.32 -1.17
CA PHE A 75 -4.83 -0.29 -2.15
C PHE A 75 -6.03 -0.05 -3.06
N LEU A 76 -6.02 1.07 -3.77
CA LEU A 76 -7.10 1.53 -4.63
C LEU A 76 -6.63 1.50 -6.08
N ALA A 77 -7.46 0.99 -6.98
CA ALA A 77 -7.37 1.27 -8.41
C ALA A 77 -8.37 2.39 -8.75
N LEU A 78 -7.91 3.48 -9.36
CA LEU A 78 -8.71 4.68 -9.62
C LEU A 78 -9.13 4.73 -11.09
N TYR A 79 -10.39 5.07 -11.33
CA TYR A 79 -10.98 5.07 -12.68
C TYR A 79 -11.75 6.36 -12.95
N ASP A 80 -11.79 6.77 -14.22
CA ASP A 80 -12.68 7.84 -14.69
C ASP A 80 -14.15 7.38 -14.81
N ALA A 81 -15.02 8.25 -15.33
CA ALA A 81 -16.44 7.95 -15.51
C ALA A 81 -16.69 6.89 -16.61
N GLU A 82 -15.78 6.80 -17.57
CA GLU A 82 -15.75 5.85 -18.68
C GLU A 82 -15.17 4.49 -18.27
N LYS A 83 -14.72 4.34 -17.02
CA LYS A 83 -14.04 3.16 -16.44
C LYS A 83 -12.66 2.89 -17.05
N THR A 84 -11.99 3.91 -17.55
CA THR A 84 -10.56 3.86 -17.87
C THR A 84 -9.75 3.89 -16.58
N LEU A 85 -8.79 2.98 -16.43
CA LEU A 85 -7.85 2.99 -15.31
C LEU A 85 -6.92 4.20 -15.43
N LEU A 86 -6.86 5.01 -14.38
CA LEU A 86 -6.01 6.20 -14.29
C LEU A 86 -4.69 5.94 -13.55
N GLY A 87 -4.72 5.01 -12.60
CA GLY A 87 -3.58 4.69 -11.75
C GLY A 87 -4.03 4.01 -10.46
N TYR A 88 -3.11 3.94 -9.51
CA TYR A 88 -3.32 3.29 -8.23
C TYR A 88 -2.95 4.22 -7.08
N ALA A 89 -3.60 4.04 -5.94
CA ALA A 89 -3.28 4.77 -4.73
C ALA A 89 -3.16 3.79 -3.57
N ARG A 90 -2.09 3.89 -2.79
CA ARG A 90 -1.96 3.16 -1.53
C ARG A 90 -1.99 4.15 -0.38
N GLN A 91 -2.92 3.93 0.54
CA GLN A 91 -2.88 4.63 1.80
C GLN A 91 -1.84 3.97 2.71
N ILE A 92 -0.94 4.77 3.22
CA ILE A 92 -0.17 4.48 4.42
C ILE A 92 -0.99 5.13 5.55
N GLY A 93 -1.69 4.30 6.30
CA GLY A 93 -2.31 4.59 7.58
C GLY A 93 -1.33 4.37 8.73
N ASP A 94 -1.82 4.65 9.95
CA ASP A 94 -1.06 4.75 11.20
C ASP A 94 -0.94 3.42 11.96
N PRO A 95 0.14 3.29 12.76
CA PRO A 95 -0.03 3.31 14.18
C PRO A 95 0.81 4.46 14.72
N LEU A 96 0.13 5.28 15.50
CA LEU A 96 0.76 6.09 16.52
C LEU A 96 1.30 5.16 17.61
N ASP A 97 2.61 5.20 17.88
CA ASP A 97 3.17 4.75 19.18
C ASP A 97 4.55 5.44 19.35
N CYS A 98 4.73 6.50 20.14
CA CYS A 98 4.53 6.70 21.58
C CYS A 98 5.57 6.02 22.48
N SER A 99 6.85 6.28 22.22
CA SER A 99 7.90 6.20 23.25
C SER A 99 8.74 7.47 23.23
N SER A 100 9.12 7.95 24.43
CA SER A 100 9.73 9.28 24.66
C SER A 100 8.79 10.49 24.45
N GLY A 101 7.48 10.27 24.23
CA GLY A 101 6.45 11.33 24.22
C GLY A 101 6.05 11.89 22.85
N LYS A 102 6.55 11.36 21.72
CA LYS A 102 6.24 11.90 20.39
C LYS A 102 5.73 10.84 19.41
N CYS A 103 4.48 11.00 19.00
CA CYS A 103 3.76 10.11 18.09
C CYS A 103 3.13 10.97 16.99
N LYS A 104 3.37 10.63 15.72
CA LYS A 104 3.00 11.47 14.56
C LYS A 104 2.22 10.64 13.55
N ALA A 105 1.05 11.14 13.14
CA ALA A 105 0.14 10.48 12.21
C ALA A 105 0.67 10.47 10.76
N ILE A 106 1.24 9.35 10.32
CA ILE A 106 1.77 9.16 8.96
C ILE A 106 0.60 8.76 8.07
N ARG A 107 -0.28 9.72 7.76
CA ARG A 107 -1.33 9.48 6.77
C ARG A 107 -0.93 10.01 5.41
N PHE A 108 -0.28 9.18 4.62
CA PHE A 108 0.07 9.55 3.25
C PHE A 108 -0.64 8.65 2.24
N PHE A 109 -1.00 9.22 1.11
CA PHE A 109 -1.28 8.46 -0.10
C PHE A 109 -0.03 8.44 -0.97
N LEU A 110 0.36 7.25 -1.39
CA LEU A 110 1.30 7.03 -2.47
C LEU A 110 0.53 6.76 -3.76
N MET A 111 0.79 7.55 -4.79
CA MET A 111 0.19 7.42 -6.10
C MET A 111 1.12 6.69 -7.05
N PHE A 112 0.56 5.82 -7.88
CA PHE A 112 1.28 5.05 -8.89
C PHE A 112 0.57 5.18 -10.24
N ASP A 113 1.36 5.26 -11.31
CA ASP A 113 0.83 5.23 -12.67
C ASP A 113 0.29 3.83 -13.04
N THR A 114 -0.29 3.69 -14.23
CA THR A 114 -0.82 2.40 -14.71
C THR A 114 0.25 1.33 -14.93
N ASN A 115 1.54 1.70 -14.96
CA ASN A 115 2.68 0.80 -15.03
C ASN A 115 3.27 0.49 -13.64
N LEU A 116 2.61 0.94 -12.57
CA LEU A 116 3.02 0.77 -11.17
C LEU A 116 4.31 1.50 -10.82
N ASN A 117 4.66 2.57 -11.55
CA ASN A 117 5.72 3.49 -11.15
C ASN A 117 5.17 4.51 -10.17
N TYR A 118 5.92 4.82 -9.12
CA TYR A 118 5.60 5.89 -8.19
C TYR A 118 5.48 7.23 -8.95
N SER A 119 4.46 8.02 -8.61
CA SER A 119 4.16 9.29 -9.28
C SER A 119 3.98 10.46 -8.33
N ALA A 120 3.45 10.25 -7.12
CA ALA A 120 3.25 11.32 -6.15
C ALA A 120 3.06 10.79 -4.73
N VAL A 121 3.33 11.65 -3.75
CA VAL A 121 2.94 11.46 -2.34
C VAL A 121 2.16 12.68 -1.90
N PHE A 122 1.09 12.48 -1.14
CA PHE A 122 0.34 13.57 -0.54
C PHE A 122 -0.31 13.16 0.77
N HIS A 123 -0.66 14.16 1.58
CA HIS A 123 -1.44 13.97 2.80
C HIS A 123 -2.92 14.32 2.53
N PRO A 124 -3.91 13.53 2.98
CA PRO A 124 -5.34 13.79 2.73
C PRO A 124 -5.82 15.15 3.24
N ALA A 125 -5.24 15.66 4.33
CA ALA A 125 -5.54 17.00 4.82
C ALA A 125 -4.90 18.14 3.97
N GLY A 126 -4.33 17.83 2.80
CA GLY A 126 -3.72 18.78 1.88
C GLY A 126 -2.20 18.91 2.04
N LYS A 127 -1.59 19.84 1.30
CA LYS A 127 -0.12 20.02 1.20
C LYS A 127 0.60 20.42 2.49
N SER A 128 -0.14 20.82 3.53
CA SER A 128 0.41 21.30 4.80
C SER A 128 -0.40 20.84 6.01
N GLY A 129 -1.29 19.85 5.84
CA GLY A 129 -2.34 19.60 6.82
C GLY A 129 -1.78 19.07 8.12
N ASP A 130 -1.75 19.91 9.17
CA ASP A 130 -1.58 19.65 10.62
C ASP A 130 -0.74 18.44 11.02
N PHE A 131 0.26 18.11 10.23
CA PHE A 131 1.21 17.05 10.51
C PHE A 131 2.41 17.71 11.17
N TYR A 132 2.80 17.17 12.31
CA TYR A 132 3.87 17.72 13.10
C TYR A 132 5.14 16.89 12.84
N LYS A 133 6.30 17.55 12.81
CA LYS A 133 7.63 16.96 12.91
C LYS A 133 8.31 17.46 14.19
N GLY A 134 9.33 16.76 14.66
CA GLY A 134 9.94 17.06 15.96
C GLY A 134 10.69 18.39 15.95
N ILE A 135 11.12 18.85 17.12
CA ILE A 135 12.23 19.80 17.23
C ILE A 135 13.44 19.04 17.78
N GLU A 136 14.57 19.17 17.11
CA GLU A 136 15.81 18.49 17.48
C GLU A 136 16.31 19.00 18.84
N GLY A 137 16.52 18.08 19.79
CA GLY A 137 16.97 18.41 21.15
C GLY A 137 15.89 18.98 22.08
N ASP A 138 14.63 19.08 21.63
CA ASP A 138 13.51 19.51 22.45
C ASP A 138 12.43 18.44 22.43
N LEU A 139 12.23 17.75 23.56
CA LEU A 139 11.32 16.60 23.67
C LEU A 139 9.84 17.00 23.80
N GLU A 140 9.52 18.27 23.98
CA GLU A 140 8.15 18.71 24.30
C GLU A 140 7.53 19.53 23.17
N ASN A 141 8.35 20.06 22.25
CA ASN A 141 7.87 20.87 21.14
C ASN A 141 7.91 20.17 19.78
N ASP A 142 6.98 20.58 18.92
CA ASP A 142 6.86 20.15 17.55
C ASP A 142 6.73 21.36 16.61
N THR A 143 7.05 21.15 15.35
CA THR A 143 6.84 22.11 14.26
C THR A 143 6.02 21.48 13.16
N LEU A 144 5.40 22.29 12.30
CA LEU A 144 4.64 21.79 11.17
C LEU A 144 5.56 21.13 10.14
N PHE A 145 5.05 20.06 9.54
CA PHE A 145 5.53 19.47 8.30
C PHE A 145 5.01 20.33 7.16
N THR A 146 5.93 20.93 6.44
CA THR A 146 5.67 21.98 5.46
C THR A 146 5.46 21.41 4.06
N ALA A 147 5.04 22.27 3.14
CA ALA A 147 5.00 21.92 1.72
C ALA A 147 6.40 21.57 1.19
N ASP A 148 7.44 22.25 1.67
CA ASP A 148 8.84 21.98 1.30
C ASP A 148 9.29 20.61 1.79
N ASP A 149 8.86 20.20 2.99
CA ASP A 149 9.12 18.85 3.51
C ASP A 149 8.43 17.78 2.64
N LEU A 150 7.22 18.05 2.17
CA LEU A 150 6.49 17.15 1.28
C LEU A 150 7.15 17.06 -0.11
N GLU A 151 7.61 18.19 -0.64
CA GLU A 151 8.33 18.25 -1.92
C GLU A 151 9.67 17.51 -1.81
N PHE A 152 10.40 17.68 -0.72
CA PHE A 152 11.62 16.94 -0.44
C PHE A 152 11.35 15.44 -0.32
N LEU A 153 10.32 15.04 0.43
CA LEU A 153 9.91 13.63 0.53
C LEU A 153 9.55 13.07 -0.86
N HIS A 154 8.80 13.81 -1.66
CA HIS A 154 8.45 13.40 -3.02
C HIS A 154 9.72 13.17 -3.88
N ALA A 155 10.68 14.10 -3.84
CA ALA A 155 11.94 13.97 -4.56
C ALA A 155 12.75 12.74 -4.11
N LEU A 156 12.82 12.46 -2.81
CA LEU A 156 13.45 11.26 -2.28
C LEU A 156 12.79 9.96 -2.76
N LEU A 157 11.47 9.95 -2.92
CA LEU A 157 10.75 8.76 -3.38
C LEU A 157 10.92 8.51 -4.88
N LEU A 158 11.18 9.57 -5.67
CA LEU A 158 11.51 9.44 -7.09
C LEU A 158 12.92 8.86 -7.32
N ASP A 159 13.88 9.22 -6.47
CA ASP A 159 15.24 8.69 -6.50
C ASP A 159 15.70 8.26 -5.08
N PRO A 160 15.25 7.07 -4.63
CA PRO A 160 15.55 6.58 -3.29
C PRO A 160 17.04 6.49 -2.99
N PRO A 161 17.53 7.16 -1.93
CA PRO A 161 18.93 7.08 -1.57
C PRO A 161 19.28 5.69 -1.05
N ALA A 162 20.34 5.09 -1.61
CA ALA A 162 20.79 3.73 -1.27
C ALA A 162 20.96 3.54 0.25
N LYS A 163 21.56 4.51 0.95
CA LYS A 163 21.78 4.43 2.40
C LYS A 163 20.50 4.35 3.24
N LEU A 164 19.36 4.84 2.72
CA LEU A 164 18.07 4.71 3.40
C LEU A 164 17.41 3.36 3.06
N LEU A 165 17.57 2.86 1.84
CA LEU A 165 17.12 1.52 1.44
C LEU A 165 17.89 0.40 2.15
N GLU A 166 19.17 0.62 2.44
CA GLU A 166 20.07 -0.32 3.12
C GLU A 166 19.96 -0.23 4.65
N ALA A 167 19.24 0.76 5.20
CA ALA A 167 19.05 0.89 6.64
C ALA A 167 18.16 -0.25 7.16
N GLU A 168 18.65 -0.99 8.15
CA GLU A 168 17.93 -2.16 8.69
C GLU A 168 16.69 -1.77 9.53
N SER A 169 16.73 -0.60 10.15
CA SER A 169 15.64 -0.07 10.98
C SER A 169 15.74 1.45 11.13
N THR A 170 14.77 2.06 11.78
CA THR A 170 14.84 3.49 12.12
C THR A 170 15.87 3.81 13.19
N ASP A 171 16.29 2.83 13.99
CA ASP A 171 17.23 3.03 15.12
C ASP A 171 18.65 3.37 14.65
N VAL A 172 19.00 3.04 13.39
CA VAL A 172 20.28 3.45 12.80
C VAL A 172 20.23 4.86 12.20
N ILE A 173 19.04 5.46 12.12
CA ILE A 173 18.78 6.75 11.46
C ILE A 173 18.52 7.83 12.51
N VAL A 174 17.80 7.49 13.57
CA VAL A 174 17.42 8.41 14.65
C VAL A 174 17.79 7.88 16.02
N ASP A 175 18.15 8.80 16.91
CA ASP A 175 18.24 8.52 18.33
C ASP A 175 16.84 8.35 18.93
N ALA A 176 16.56 7.17 19.49
CA ALA A 176 15.23 6.81 19.99
C ALA A 176 14.73 7.68 21.17
N LEU A 177 15.65 8.30 21.91
CA LEU A 177 15.30 9.15 23.06
C LEU A 177 14.99 10.58 22.61
N SER A 178 15.93 11.20 21.89
CA SER A 178 15.86 12.61 21.48
C SER A 178 15.12 12.84 20.18
N THR A 179 14.84 11.79 19.40
CA THR A 179 14.34 11.84 18.02
C THR A 179 15.27 12.58 17.05
N ALA A 180 16.51 12.89 17.48
CA ALA A 180 17.50 13.55 16.65
C ALA A 180 17.95 12.61 15.53
N THR A 181 17.98 13.14 14.31
CA THR A 181 18.52 12.42 13.15
C THR A 181 20.05 12.40 13.24
N PHE A 182 20.67 11.24 13.04
CA PHE A 182 22.13 11.15 12.98
C PHE A 182 22.67 11.87 11.74
N GLU A 183 23.81 12.55 11.90
CA GLU A 183 24.46 13.37 10.86
C GLU A 183 24.58 12.67 9.49
N PRO A 184 24.93 11.37 9.40
CA PRO A 184 25.01 10.67 8.12
C PRO A 184 23.70 10.64 7.31
N TYR A 185 22.55 10.90 7.93
CA TYR A 185 21.23 10.84 7.30
C TYR A 185 20.58 12.20 7.05
N TRP A 186 21.20 13.31 7.48
CA TRP A 186 20.61 14.65 7.46
C TRP A 186 20.13 15.17 6.09
N ASP A 187 20.70 14.66 5.01
CA ASP A 187 20.45 15.02 3.61
C ASP A 187 19.53 14.03 2.88
N VAL A 188 19.11 12.94 3.53
CA VAL A 188 18.28 11.89 2.92
C VAL A 188 17.02 11.57 3.70
N VAL A 189 16.71 12.39 4.69
CA VAL A 189 15.44 12.32 5.41
C VAL A 189 14.89 13.71 5.62
N VAL A 190 13.58 13.82 5.71
CA VAL A 190 12.98 15.05 6.24
C VAL A 190 13.47 15.16 7.68
N ARG A 191 14.29 16.18 7.95
CA ARG A 191 14.83 16.41 9.30
C ARG A 191 13.69 16.45 10.30
N GLN A 192 13.88 15.75 11.43
CA GLN A 192 12.89 15.63 12.51
C GLN A 192 11.62 14.85 12.15
N ALA A 193 11.57 14.24 10.96
CA ALA A 193 10.54 13.30 10.48
C ALA A 193 11.19 12.11 9.76
N ALA A 194 12.33 11.64 10.26
CA ALA A 194 13.10 10.57 9.64
C ALA A 194 12.36 9.22 9.67
N TYR A 195 11.64 8.92 10.76
CA TYR A 195 10.76 7.75 10.85
C TYR A 195 9.70 7.79 9.73
N THR A 196 9.05 8.94 9.53
CA THR A 196 8.09 9.15 8.44
C THR A 196 8.73 8.93 7.07
N THR A 197 9.91 9.51 6.84
CA THR A 197 10.64 9.34 5.57
C THR A 197 10.92 7.85 5.31
N TYR A 198 11.46 7.15 6.30
CA TYR A 198 11.77 5.73 6.22
C TYR A 198 10.51 4.89 5.93
N ALA A 199 9.46 5.04 6.74
CA ALA A 199 8.22 4.28 6.57
C ALA A 199 7.58 4.49 5.20
N VAL A 200 7.47 5.75 4.75
CA VAL A 200 6.89 6.08 3.45
C VAL A 200 7.73 5.51 2.31
N LEU A 201 9.07 5.56 2.40
CA LEU A 201 9.95 4.96 1.41
C LEU A 201 9.77 3.45 1.30
N HIS A 202 9.81 2.75 2.43
CA HIS A 202 9.68 1.29 2.44
C HIS A 202 8.30 0.85 1.95
N HIS A 203 7.24 1.55 2.33
CA HIS A 203 5.92 1.30 1.76
C HIS A 203 5.89 1.57 0.25
N MET A 204 6.55 2.62 -0.26
CA MET A 204 6.62 2.88 -1.71
C MET A 204 7.28 1.74 -2.46
N VAL A 205 8.45 1.28 -2.00
CA VAL A 205 9.17 0.16 -2.63
C VAL A 205 8.34 -1.11 -2.64
N ASN A 206 7.73 -1.45 -1.50
CA ASN A 206 6.94 -2.68 -1.37
C ASN A 206 5.61 -2.61 -2.14
N SER A 207 4.99 -1.42 -2.24
CA SER A 207 3.69 -1.25 -2.92
C SER A 207 3.70 -1.76 -4.34
N ARG A 208 4.79 -1.55 -5.09
CA ARG A 208 4.90 -2.03 -6.46
C ARG A 208 4.78 -3.55 -6.53
N VAL A 209 5.54 -4.26 -5.71
CA VAL A 209 5.53 -5.72 -5.66
C VAL A 209 4.14 -6.24 -5.27
N LEU A 210 3.52 -5.61 -4.26
CA LEU A 210 2.18 -5.96 -3.79
C LEU A 210 1.12 -5.75 -4.87
N MET A 211 1.14 -4.61 -5.56
CA MET A 211 0.17 -4.32 -6.62
C MET A 211 0.38 -5.25 -7.82
N GLN A 212 1.63 -5.48 -8.24
CA GLN A 212 1.96 -6.38 -9.36
C GLN A 212 1.35 -7.77 -9.18
N SER A 213 1.38 -8.32 -7.96
CA SER A 213 0.83 -9.66 -7.69
C SER A 213 -0.71 -9.74 -7.75
N GLN A 214 -1.39 -8.59 -7.84
CA GLN A 214 -2.86 -8.48 -7.74
C GLN A 214 -3.51 -7.94 -9.02
N VAL A 215 -2.75 -7.24 -9.87
CA VAL A 215 -3.31 -6.51 -11.02
C VAL A 215 -2.76 -6.95 -12.37
N VAL A 216 -1.69 -7.77 -12.38
CA VAL A 216 -1.13 -8.37 -13.60
C VAL A 216 -1.53 -9.83 -13.63
N GLU A 217 -2.45 -10.17 -14.54
CA GLU A 217 -2.75 -11.56 -14.96
C GLU A 217 -1.76 -12.03 -16.03
#